data_AF-A0A7C5Q519-F1
#
_entry.id   AF-A0A7C5Q519-F1
#
_cell.length_a   1.000
_cell.length_b   1.000
_cell.length_c   1.000
_cell.angle_alpha   90.00
_cell.angle_beta   90.00
_cell.angle_gamma   90.00
#
_symmetry.space_group_name_H-M   'P 1'
#
loop_
_entity.id
_entity.type
_entity.pdbx_description
1 polymer ?
#
loop_
_entity_poly.entity_id
_entity_poly.type
_entity_poly.pdbx_seq_one_letter_code
_entity_poly.pdbx_strand_id
1 'polypeptide(L)'
;MTGNRRFEVIVRKLAAKSNFRERLLQELRKSRRMMREVNLSRIERHSQENDVVFVPGKVLGHGILTKRLTVGAFSFSRSALRKIVAAGGRPILLEDFLKEFKDGSGVRIIG
;
A
#
# COMPACT_ATOMS: atom_id res chain seq x y z
N MET A 1 18.89 14.26 -6.46
CA MET A 1 18.41 13.23 -5.52
C MET A 1 16.98 13.57 -5.09
N THR A 2 15.99 13.35 -5.96
CA THR A 2 14.61 13.80 -5.72
C THR A 2 13.79 12.64 -5.13
N GLY A 3 14.18 12.20 -3.93
CA GLY A 3 13.53 11.11 -3.23
C GLY A 3 12.28 11.60 -2.52
N ASN A 4 11.10 11.16 -2.96
CA ASN A 4 9.84 10.96 -2.20
C ASN A 4 9.41 11.93 -1.06
N ARG A 5 9.94 13.15 -0.99
CA ARG A 5 9.68 14.11 0.10
C ARG A 5 8.18 14.33 0.35
N ARG A 6 7.36 14.33 -0.70
CA ARG A 6 5.90 14.47 -0.58
C ARG A 6 5.29 13.38 0.31
N PHE A 7 5.60 12.11 0.05
CA PHE A 7 5.04 11.00 0.83
C PHE A 7 5.60 10.96 2.25
N GLU A 8 6.87 11.32 2.45
CA GLU A 8 7.44 11.41 3.79
C GLU A 8 6.71 12.46 4.65
N VAL A 9 6.43 13.65 4.07
CA VAL A 9 5.67 14.70 4.76
C VAL A 9 4.26 14.23 5.12
N ILE A 10 3.58 13.53 4.21
CA ILE A 10 2.24 12.96 4.45
C ILE A 10 2.27 11.97 5.61
N VAL A 11 3.19 11.00 5.59
CA VAL A 11 3.34 10.01 6.67
C VAL A 11 3.60 10.69 8.01
N ARG A 12 4.50 11.69 8.04
CA ARG A 12 4.80 12.41 9.28
C ARG A 12 3.62 13.21 9.83
N LYS A 13 2.77 13.73 8.95
CA LYS A 13 1.60 14.55 9.29
C LYS A 13 0.39 13.73 9.71
N LEU A 14 0.13 12.60 9.05
CA LEU A 14 -1.11 11.83 9.23
C LEU A 14 -0.94 10.56 10.07
N ALA A 15 0.21 9.90 10.01
CA ALA A 15 0.42 8.65 10.76
C ALA A 15 0.72 8.94 12.24
N ALA A 16 0.06 8.17 13.12
CA ALA A 16 0.33 8.19 14.55
C ALA A 16 1.75 7.69 14.85
N LYS A 17 2.25 7.92 16.07
CA LYS A 17 3.54 7.42 16.50
C LYS A 17 3.43 5.91 16.76
N SER A 18 3.74 5.10 15.75
CA SER A 18 3.68 3.63 15.81
C SER A 18 4.82 2.98 15.03
N ASN A 19 5.05 1.69 15.28
CA ASN A 19 6.01 0.87 14.53
C ASN A 19 5.70 0.84 13.03
N PHE A 20 4.42 0.94 12.66
CA PHE A 20 3.97 1.05 11.27
C PHE A 20 4.50 2.33 10.61
N ARG A 21 4.38 3.48 11.28
CA ARG A 21 4.92 4.76 10.79
C ARG A 21 6.43 4.67 10.57
N GLU A 22 7.17 4.14 11.52
CA GLU A 22 8.62 3.99 11.39
C GLU A 22 8.99 3.10 10.22
N ARG A 23 8.28 1.97 10.05
CA ARG A 23 8.49 1.07 8.92
C ARG A 23 8.20 1.76 7.58
N LEU A 24 7.11 2.52 7.46
CA LEU A 24 6.81 3.29 6.25
C LEU A 24 7.90 4.31 5.93
N LEU A 25 8.40 5.04 6.94
CA LEU A 25 9.48 6.00 6.77
C LEU A 25 10.78 5.31 6.33
N GLN A 26 11.10 4.13 6.87
CA GLN A 26 12.24 3.34 6.42
C GLN A 26 12.10 2.89 4.96
N GLU A 27 10.92 2.43 4.54
CA GLU A 27 10.67 2.05 3.15
C GLU A 27 10.75 3.26 2.20
N LEU A 28 10.26 4.43 2.63
CA LEU A 28 10.34 5.68 1.84
C LEU A 28 11.77 6.22 1.65
N ARG A 29 12.68 5.90 2.58
CA ARG A 29 14.11 6.24 2.47
C ARG A 29 14.85 5.38 1.46
N LYS A 30 14.29 4.26 1.02
CA LYS A 30 14.88 3.40 -0.01
C LYS A 30 14.81 4.08 -1.38
N SER A 31 15.81 3.85 -2.24
CA SER A 31 15.84 4.38 -3.61
C SER A 31 14.57 3.99 -4.39
N ARG A 32 14.08 4.86 -5.29
CA ARG A 32 12.89 4.60 -6.12
C ARG A 32 13.00 3.31 -6.93
N ARG A 33 14.20 2.91 -7.32
CA ARG A 33 14.47 1.62 -7.99
C ARG A 33 14.21 0.42 -7.07
N MET A 34 14.39 0.60 -5.77
CA MET A 34 14.10 -0.41 -4.74
C MET A 34 12.66 -0.31 -4.21
N MET A 35 11.94 0.78 -4.50
CA MET A 35 10.53 0.85 -4.17
C MET A 35 9.79 -0.20 -4.99
N ARG A 36 9.11 -1.07 -4.27
CA ARG A 36 8.66 -2.34 -4.81
C ARG A 36 7.45 -2.09 -5.71
N GLU A 37 7.58 -2.43 -6.99
CA GLU A 37 6.42 -2.65 -7.84
C GLU A 37 5.83 -4.02 -7.46
N VAL A 38 4.62 -4.00 -6.91
CA VAL A 38 3.99 -5.21 -6.38
C VAL A 38 2.86 -5.64 -7.31
N ASN A 39 2.94 -6.87 -7.79
CA ASN A 39 1.90 -7.48 -8.61
C ASN A 39 0.75 -7.99 -7.74
N LEU A 40 -0.47 -7.99 -8.28
CA LEU A 40 -1.66 -8.53 -7.61
C LEU A 40 -1.48 -9.99 -7.19
N SER A 41 -0.81 -10.82 -8.00
CA SER A 41 -0.48 -12.22 -7.63
C SER A 41 0.34 -12.33 -6.35
N ARG A 42 1.18 -11.33 -6.05
CA ARG A 42 1.95 -11.32 -4.80
C ARG A 42 1.06 -10.97 -3.61
N ILE A 43 0.17 -9.99 -3.78
CA ILE A 43 -0.81 -9.60 -2.76
C ILE A 43 -1.72 -10.79 -2.44
N GLU A 44 -2.30 -11.41 -3.46
CA GLU A 44 -3.19 -12.58 -3.34
C GLU A 44 -2.56 -13.72 -2.54
N ARG A 45 -1.28 -14.05 -2.78
CA ARG A 45 -0.59 -15.14 -2.05
C ARG A 45 -0.32 -14.85 -0.56
N HIS A 46 -0.23 -13.59 -0.16
CA HIS A 46 0.18 -13.19 1.19
C HIS A 46 -0.94 -12.48 1.97
N SER A 47 -2.16 -12.54 1.46
CA SER A 47 -3.34 -11.96 2.08
C SER A 47 -4.42 -13.02 2.28
N GLN A 48 -5.26 -12.78 3.26
CA GLN A 48 -6.46 -13.53 3.56
C GLN A 48 -7.68 -12.66 3.21
N GLU A 49 -8.84 -13.29 3.11
CA GLU A 49 -10.07 -12.58 2.79
C GLU A 49 -10.39 -11.51 3.85
N ASN A 50 -10.79 -10.32 3.38
CA ASN A 50 -11.03 -9.11 4.18
C ASN A 50 -9.78 -8.50 4.87
N ASP A 51 -8.57 -8.94 4.51
CA ASP A 51 -7.35 -8.30 5.01
C ASP A 51 -7.20 -6.85 4.55
N VAL A 52 -6.55 -6.06 5.40
CA VAL A 52 -6.08 -4.71 5.09
C VAL A 52 -4.59 -4.77 4.78
N VAL A 53 -4.23 -4.46 3.54
CA VAL A 53 -2.86 -4.54 3.03
C VAL A 53 -2.36 -3.16 2.66
N PHE A 54 -1.13 -2.81 3.05
CA PHE A 54 -0.46 -1.61 2.57
C PHE A 54 0.80 -1.93 1.76
N VAL A 55 0.89 -1.38 0.55
CA VAL A 55 2.04 -1.52 -0.34
C VAL A 55 2.83 -0.20 -0.36
N PRO A 56 4.07 -0.16 0.13
CA PRO A 56 4.92 1.03 0.12
C PRO A 56 5.55 1.27 -1.26
N GLY A 57 4.72 1.31 -2.30
CA GLY A 57 5.13 1.33 -3.69
C GLY A 57 3.96 1.43 -4.66
N LYS A 58 4.20 1.01 -5.90
CA LYS A 58 3.19 0.99 -6.97
C LYS A 58 2.62 -0.42 -7.11
N VAL A 59 1.29 -0.53 -7.15
CA VAL A 59 0.62 -1.80 -7.40
C VAL A 59 0.36 -1.95 -8.90
N LEU A 60 0.77 -3.08 -9.46
CA LEU A 60 0.61 -3.44 -10.86
C LEU A 60 -0.44 -4.55 -11.01
N GLY A 61 -1.25 -4.45 -12.07
CA GLY A 61 -2.36 -5.36 -12.34
C GLY A 61 -1.99 -6.74 -12.88
N HIS A 62 -0.77 -7.24 -12.69
CA HIS A 62 -0.38 -8.59 -13.13
C HIS A 62 -0.84 -9.66 -12.13
N GLY A 63 -1.39 -10.74 -12.67
CA GLY A 63 -1.99 -11.81 -11.89
C GLY A 63 -3.51 -11.67 -11.71
N ILE A 64 -4.06 -12.58 -10.92
CA ILE A 64 -5.47 -12.64 -10.56
C ILE A 64 -5.57 -12.30 -9.08
N LEU A 65 -6.56 -11.48 -8.74
CA LEU A 65 -6.96 -11.20 -7.37
C LEU A 65 -8.38 -11.73 -7.24
N THR A 66 -8.58 -12.72 -6.37
CA THR A 66 -9.91 -13.31 -6.11
C THR A 66 -10.42 -12.90 -4.74
N LYS A 67 -9.52 -12.60 -3.80
CA LYS A 67 -9.88 -12.22 -2.44
C LYS A 67 -10.38 -10.78 -2.39
N ARG A 68 -11.41 -10.56 -1.58
CA ARG A 68 -11.86 -9.22 -1.20
C ARG A 68 -10.87 -8.59 -0.23
N LEU A 69 -10.10 -7.61 -0.69
CA LEU A 69 -9.07 -6.94 0.12
C LEU A 69 -9.25 -5.44 0.16
N THR A 70 -8.88 -4.81 1.27
CA THR A 70 -8.62 -3.37 1.30
C THR A 70 -7.13 -3.15 1.01
N VAL A 71 -6.82 -2.56 -0.14
CA VAL A 71 -5.44 -2.39 -0.61
C VAL A 71 -5.07 -0.92 -0.60
N GLY A 72 -4.19 -0.54 0.33
CA GLY A 72 -3.52 0.75 0.39
C GLY A 72 -2.24 0.76 -0.43
N ALA A 73 -1.97 1.81 -1.20
CA ALA A 73 -0.67 1.99 -1.85
C ALA A 73 -0.32 3.46 -2.11
N PHE A 74 0.93 3.74 -2.53
CA PHE A 74 1.29 5.08 -3.00
C PHE A 74 0.70 5.39 -4.37
N SER A 75 0.59 4.38 -5.23
CA SER A 75 -0.04 4.50 -6.54
C SER A 75 -0.48 3.14 -7.07
N PHE A 76 -1.42 3.17 -8.02
CA PHE A 76 -1.95 1.98 -8.68
C PHE A 76 -1.85 2.13 -10.19
N SER A 77 -1.62 1.03 -10.90
CA SER A 77 -1.90 0.99 -12.34
C SER A 77 -3.40 0.99 -12.60
N ARG A 78 -3.84 1.46 -13.77
CA ARG A 78 -5.25 1.40 -14.17
C ARG A 78 -5.79 -0.03 -14.14
N SER A 79 -4.97 -0.99 -14.58
CA SER A 79 -5.30 -2.42 -14.54
C SER A 79 -5.44 -2.95 -13.11
N ALA A 80 -4.62 -2.49 -12.16
CA ALA A 80 -4.72 -2.88 -10.76
C ALA A 80 -6.03 -2.40 -10.15
N LEU A 81 -6.37 -1.11 -10.33
CA LEU A 81 -7.62 -0.54 -9.82
C LEU A 81 -8.84 -1.34 -10.29
N ARG A 82 -8.92 -1.61 -11.60
CA ARG A 82 -10.03 -2.38 -12.19
C ARG A 82 -10.16 -3.76 -11.57
N LYS A 83 -9.05 -4.48 -11.41
CA LYS A 83 -9.05 -5.84 -10.84
C LYS A 83 -9.36 -5.86 -9.35
N ILE A 84 -8.88 -4.88 -8.58
CA ILE A 84 -9.19 -4.77 -7.14
C ILE A 84 -10.69 -4.53 -6.95
N VAL A 85 -11.27 -3.60 -7.71
CA VAL A 85 -12.71 -3.31 -7.66
C VAL A 85 -13.53 -4.51 -8.15
N ALA A 86 -13.09 -5.18 -9.22
CA ALA A 86 -13.77 -6.38 -9.75
C ALA A 86 -13.78 -7.55 -8.76
N ALA A 87 -12.75 -7.68 -7.91
CA ALA A 87 -12.71 -8.64 -6.81
C ALA A 87 -13.54 -8.22 -5.58
N GLY A 88 -14.30 -7.12 -5.65
CA GLY A 88 -15.06 -6.56 -4.53
C GLY A 88 -14.20 -5.86 -3.47
N GLY A 89 -12.90 -5.68 -3.75
CA GLY A 89 -11.96 -5.00 -2.88
C GLY A 89 -12.00 -3.48 -3.00
N ARG A 90 -11.27 -2.82 -2.09
CA ARG A 90 -11.22 -1.35 -1.99
C ARG A 90 -9.79 -0.85 -2.18
N PRO A 91 -9.45 -0.20 -3.31
CA PRO A 91 -8.17 0.46 -3.47
C PRO A 91 -8.18 1.83 -2.75
N ILE A 92 -7.16 2.11 -1.94
CA ILE A 92 -7.03 3.35 -1.17
C ILE A 92 -5.62 3.94 -1.38
N LEU A 93 -5.52 5.25 -1.59
CA LEU A 93 -4.22 5.92 -1.67
C LEU A 93 -3.68 6.24 -0.28
N LEU A 94 -2.37 6.41 -0.15
CA LEU A 94 -1.68 6.70 1.12
C LEU A 94 -2.39 7.75 2.00
N GLU A 95 -2.80 8.87 1.41
CA GLU A 95 -3.37 9.99 2.15
C GLU A 95 -4.66 9.57 2.87
N ASP A 96 -5.56 8.87 2.19
CA ASP A 96 -6.82 8.41 2.77
C ASP A 96 -6.62 7.16 3.63
N PHE A 97 -5.69 6.29 3.24
CA PHE A 97 -5.33 5.12 4.03
C PHE A 97 -4.83 5.51 5.42
N LEU A 98 -3.97 6.52 5.52
CA LEU A 98 -3.49 7.01 6.80
C LEU A 98 -4.55 7.78 7.60
N LYS A 99 -5.62 8.30 6.97
CA LYS A 99 -6.74 8.89 7.71
C LYS A 99 -7.56 7.80 8.40
N GLU A 100 -7.75 6.65 7.74
CA GLU A 100 -8.51 5.50 8.25
C GLU A 100 -7.67 4.63 9.21
N PHE A 101 -6.42 4.32 8.86
CA PHE A 101 -5.52 3.42 9.58
C PHE A 101 -4.28 4.16 10.11
N LYS A 102 -4.49 5.14 10.99
CA LYS A 102 -3.45 6.06 11.48
C LYS A 102 -2.29 5.35 12.19
N ASP A 103 -2.59 4.31 12.96
CA ASP A 103 -1.65 3.55 13.77
C ASP A 103 -1.11 2.30 13.06
N GLY A 104 -1.78 1.86 11.99
CA GLY A 104 -1.47 0.64 11.25
C GLY A 104 -2.01 -0.63 11.92
N SER A 105 -2.97 -0.52 12.84
CA SER A 105 -3.55 -1.69 13.50
C SER A 105 -4.27 -2.59 12.51
N GLY A 106 -3.92 -3.88 12.50
CA GLY A 106 -4.45 -4.87 11.54
C GLY A 106 -3.95 -4.70 10.10
N VAL A 107 -3.00 -3.80 9.84
CA VAL A 107 -2.45 -3.57 8.50
C VAL A 107 -1.25 -4.45 8.23
N ARG A 108 -1.30 -5.22 7.14
CA ARG A 108 -0.16 -6.00 6.66
C ARG A 108 0.62 -5.22 5.60
N ILE A 109 1.91 -4.95 5.85
CA ILE A 109 2.77 -4.33 4.85
C ILE A 109 3.27 -5.41 3.88
N ILE A 110 2.95 -5.27 2.59
CA ILE A 110 3.46 -6.14 1.53
C ILE A 110 4.37 -5.33 0.63
N GLY A 111 5.61 -5.76 0.56
CA GLY A 111 6.62 -5.23 -0.35
C GLY A 111 7.18 -6.34 -1.19
#